data_AF-A0A563ENX8-F1
#
_entry.id   AF-A0A563ENX8-F1
#
_cell.length_a   1.000
_cell.length_b   1.000
_cell.length_c   1.000
_cell.angle_alpha   90.00
_cell.angle_beta   90.00
_cell.angle_gamma   90.00
#
_symmetry.space_group_name_H-M   'P 1'
#
loop_
_entity.id
_entity.type
_entity.pdbx_description
1 polymer ?
#
loop_
_entity_poly.entity_id
_entity_poly.type
_entity_poly.pdbx_seq_one_letter_code
_entity_poly.pdbx_strand_id
1 'polypeptide(L)'
;MTFKAEFLAELEDCLRGYGAVPVSNPDALAFFIEFVRAMPDHDKRLRCLEGVDQGSGSFWNNPAVWWEQVPRFGSGRTKCGAADCRKLLDDMLDEAISDEIDVLEMEIRELPS
;
A
#
# COMPACT_ATOMS: atom_id res chain seq x y z
N MET A 1 12.89 12.47 -2.92
CA MET A 1 12.69 11.08 -3.34
C MET A 1 11.28 11.00 -3.94
N THR A 2 10.95 10.06 -4.83
CA THR A 2 9.58 9.96 -5.36
C THR A 2 8.77 9.01 -4.48
N PHE A 3 7.44 9.18 -4.40
CA PHE A 3 6.56 8.27 -3.65
C PHE A 3 6.80 6.81 -4.03
N LYS A 4 6.90 6.51 -5.33
CA LYS A 4 7.20 5.16 -5.81
C LYS A 4 8.54 4.62 -5.28
N ALA A 5 9.58 5.46 -5.20
CA ALA A 5 10.88 5.02 -4.70
C ALA A 5 10.83 4.72 -3.19
N GLU A 6 10.10 5.52 -2.42
CA GLU A 6 9.85 5.28 -0.99
C GLU A 6 9.01 4.02 -0.79
N PHE A 7 7.97 3.83 -1.61
CA PHE A 7 7.11 2.65 -1.54
C PHE A 7 7.88 1.36 -1.84
N LEU A 8 8.74 1.39 -2.87
CA LEU A 8 9.63 0.27 -3.17
C LEU A 8 10.62 0.00 -2.04
N ALA A 9 11.18 1.06 -1.43
CA ALA A 9 12.12 0.90 -0.31
C ALA A 9 11.44 0.22 0.89
N GLU A 10 10.24 0.65 1.26
CA GLU A 10 9.51 0.04 2.39
C GLU A 10 9.14 -1.42 2.11
N LEU A 11 8.69 -1.75 0.88
CA LEU A 11 8.42 -3.13 0.49
C LEU A 11 9.69 -3.99 0.50
N GLU A 12 10.82 -3.45 0.05
CA GLU A 12 12.11 -4.13 0.11
C GLU A 12 12.58 -4.38 1.55
N ASP A 13 12.36 -3.43 2.45
CA ASP A 13 12.69 -3.60 3.86
C ASP A 13 11.78 -4.63 4.52
N CYS A 14 10.48 -4.66 4.21
CA CYS A 14 9.58 -5.74 4.61
C CYS A 14 10.07 -7.10 4.12
N LEU A 15 10.49 -7.21 2.86
CA LEU A 15 11.03 -8.43 2.28
C LEU A 15 12.31 -8.91 2.99
N ARG A 16 13.17 -7.97 3.40
CA ARG A 16 14.40 -8.27 4.15
C ARG A 16 14.14 -8.58 5.63
N GLY A 17 12.91 -8.39 6.12
CA GLY A 17 12.55 -8.57 7.52
C GLY A 17 12.93 -7.39 8.43
N TYR A 18 13.25 -6.23 7.85
CA TYR A 18 13.54 -4.99 8.58
C TYR A 18 12.38 -3.98 8.55
N GLY A 19 11.43 -4.16 7.63
CA GLY A 19 10.30 -3.25 7.44
C GLY A 19 9.22 -3.40 8.51
N ALA A 20 8.18 -2.58 8.40
CA ALA A 20 7.16 -2.41 9.44
C ALA A 20 6.38 -3.70 9.77
N VAL A 21 6.29 -4.66 8.86
CA VAL A 21 5.39 -5.82 8.97
C VAL A 21 6.03 -7.15 8.56
N PRO A 22 5.64 -8.28 9.18
CA PRO A 22 6.13 -9.60 8.80
C PRO A 22 5.53 -10.06 7.47
N VAL A 23 6.30 -10.84 6.69
CA VAL A 23 5.89 -11.31 5.36
C VAL A 23 5.70 -12.83 5.38
N SER A 24 4.47 -13.31 5.14
CA SER A 24 4.17 -14.75 5.17
C SER A 24 4.61 -15.48 3.89
N ASN A 25 4.71 -14.78 2.76
CA ASN A 25 5.19 -15.32 1.49
C ASN A 25 6.19 -14.35 0.82
N PRO A 26 7.49 -14.49 1.12
CA PRO A 26 8.54 -13.63 0.56
C PRO A 26 8.62 -13.66 -0.97
N ASP A 27 8.40 -14.81 -1.60
CA ASP A 27 8.45 -14.93 -3.07
C ASP A 27 7.31 -14.14 -3.74
N ALA A 28 6.13 -14.15 -3.13
CA ALA A 28 5.02 -13.34 -3.59
C ALA A 28 5.33 -11.84 -3.45
N LEU A 29 5.85 -11.40 -2.30
CA LEU A 29 6.22 -10.01 -2.10
C LEU A 29 7.33 -9.56 -3.05
N ALA A 30 8.35 -10.39 -3.27
CA ALA A 30 9.40 -10.10 -4.26
C ALA A 30 8.81 -9.91 -5.66
N PHE A 31 7.85 -10.76 -6.06
CA PHE A 31 7.15 -10.59 -7.32
C PHE A 31 6.31 -9.30 -7.38
N PHE A 32 5.69 -8.90 -6.27
CA PHE A 32 4.98 -7.62 -6.18
C PHE A 32 5.92 -6.42 -6.31
N ILE A 33 7.11 -6.46 -5.69
CA ILE A 33 8.14 -5.42 -5.82
C ILE A 33 8.56 -5.27 -7.28
N GLU A 34 8.85 -6.37 -7.98
CA GLU A 34 9.18 -6.31 -9.41
C GLU A 34 8.02 -5.78 -10.26
N PHE A 35 6.78 -6.16 -9.91
CA PHE A 35 5.58 -5.62 -10.56
C PHE A 35 5.50 -4.09 -10.40
N VAL A 36 5.63 -3.57 -9.18
CA VAL A 36 5.59 -2.12 -8.90
C VAL A 36 6.75 -1.40 -9.58
N ARG A 37 7.96 -2.00 -9.58
CA ARG A 37 9.15 -1.43 -10.23
C ARG A 37 8.91 -1.25 -11.73
N ALA A 38 8.26 -2.21 -12.39
CA ALA A 38 7.93 -2.17 -13.81
C ALA A 38 6.78 -1.22 -14.18
N MET A 39 6.03 -0.69 -13.21
CA MET A 39 4.96 0.27 -13.47
C MET A 39 5.53 1.64 -13.90
N PRO A 40 4.85 2.41 -14.77
CA PRO A 40 5.24 3.78 -15.06
C PRO A 40 5.24 4.66 -13.80
N ASP A 41 6.13 5.64 -13.72
CA ASP A 41 6.17 6.56 -12.57
C ASP A 41 4.90 7.43 -12.46
N HIS A 42 4.17 7.59 -13.57
CA HIS A 42 2.88 8.28 -13.62
C HIS A 42 1.68 7.33 -13.56
N ASP A 43 1.86 6.10 -13.08
CA ASP A 43 0.74 5.19 -12.87
C ASP A 43 -0.30 5.83 -11.94
N LYS A 44 -1.57 5.74 -12.35
CA LYS A 44 -2.67 6.41 -11.65
C LYS A 44 -2.82 5.95 -10.21
N ARG A 45 -2.60 4.67 -9.91
CA ARG A 45 -2.75 4.12 -8.55
C ARG A 45 -1.68 4.68 -7.62
N LEU A 46 -0.43 4.68 -8.09
CA LEU A 46 0.69 5.24 -7.33
C LEU A 46 0.52 6.74 -7.08
N ARG A 47 0.00 7.48 -8.08
CA ARG A 47 -0.34 8.90 -7.90
C ARG A 47 -1.51 9.13 -6.93
N CYS A 48 -2.48 8.23 -6.89
CA CYS A 48 -3.57 8.33 -5.91
C CYS A 48 -3.06 8.07 -4.49
N LEU A 49 -2.23 7.04 -4.28
CA LEU A 49 -1.60 6.78 -2.99
C LEU A 49 -0.71 7.94 -2.54
N GLU A 50 0.07 8.53 -3.46
CA GLU A 50 0.83 9.76 -3.21
C GLU A 50 -0.07 10.93 -2.80
N GLY A 51 -1.27 11.04 -3.39
CA GLY A 51 -2.25 12.05 -3.02
C GLY A 51 -2.84 11.85 -1.62
N VAL A 52 -3.13 10.60 -1.23
CA VAL A 52 -3.59 10.27 0.11
C VAL A 52 -2.52 10.58 1.15
N ASP A 53 -1.27 10.20 0.88
CA ASP A 53 -0.14 10.53 1.75
C ASP A 53 0.04 12.04 1.96
N GLN A 54 -0.10 12.84 0.90
CA GLN A 54 0.00 14.31 0.99
C GLN A 54 -1.17 14.96 1.75
N GLY A 55 -2.35 14.33 1.76
CA GLY A 55 -3.55 14.85 2.43
C GLY A 55 -3.47 14.71 3.95
N SER A 56 -3.22 13.51 4.44
CA SER A 56 -3.30 13.18 5.86
C SER A 56 -2.06 12.49 6.43
N GLY A 57 -1.10 12.07 5.60
CA GLY A 57 0.01 11.19 6.01
C GLY A 57 -0.44 9.80 6.49
N SER A 58 -1.68 9.41 6.16
CA SER A 58 -2.30 8.17 6.66
C SER A 58 -1.70 6.93 6.01
N PHE A 59 -1.31 6.97 4.74
CA PHE A 59 -0.93 5.77 3.99
C PHE A 59 0.17 4.95 4.68
N TRP A 60 1.28 5.56 5.09
CA TRP A 60 2.40 4.87 5.74
C TRP A 60 2.06 4.35 7.14
N ASN A 61 1.09 4.99 7.81
CA ASN A 61 0.69 4.66 9.17
C ASN A 61 -0.60 3.82 9.22
N ASN A 62 -1.22 3.55 8.07
CA ASN A 62 -2.50 2.85 8.00
C ASN A 62 -2.28 1.34 8.24
N PRO A 63 -2.75 0.80 9.38
CA PRO A 63 -2.54 -0.61 9.72
C PRO A 63 -3.37 -1.54 8.83
N ALA A 64 -4.52 -1.13 8.32
CA ALA A 64 -5.31 -1.94 7.42
C ALA A 64 -4.60 -2.12 6.06
N VAL A 65 -3.86 -1.12 5.60
CA VAL A 65 -2.96 -1.25 4.44
C VAL A 65 -1.78 -2.17 4.76
N TRP A 66 -0.98 -1.82 5.76
CA TRP A 66 0.32 -2.47 5.97
C TRP A 66 0.25 -3.75 6.79
N TRP A 67 -0.53 -3.82 7.86
CA TRP A 67 -0.62 -5.01 8.73
C TRP A 67 -1.60 -6.06 8.23
N GLU A 68 -2.55 -5.71 7.37
CA GLU A 68 -3.52 -6.69 6.86
C GLU A 68 -3.22 -7.15 5.44
N GLN A 69 -2.91 -6.25 4.50
CA GLN A 69 -2.73 -6.64 3.10
C GLN A 69 -1.37 -7.29 2.84
N VAL A 70 -0.27 -6.64 3.25
CA VAL A 70 1.10 -7.08 2.94
C VAL A 70 1.44 -8.44 3.57
N PRO A 71 1.19 -8.71 4.87
CA PRO A 71 1.54 -9.99 5.50
C PRO A 71 0.77 -11.18 4.94
N ARG A 72 -0.44 -10.95 4.43
CA ARG A 72 -1.32 -11.99 3.89
C ARG A 72 -1.10 -12.22 2.40
N PHE A 73 -0.39 -11.33 1.70
CA PHE A 73 -0.20 -11.44 0.26
C PHE A 73 0.47 -12.75 -0.14
N GLY A 74 -0.15 -13.46 -1.07
CA GLY A 74 0.32 -14.76 -1.55
C GLY A 74 0.26 -15.89 -0.52
N SER A 75 -0.31 -15.68 0.67
CA SER A 75 -0.45 -16.73 1.68
C SER A 75 -1.27 -17.90 1.15
N GLY A 76 -0.78 -19.12 1.36
CA GLY A 76 -1.40 -20.35 0.87
C GLY A 76 -1.34 -20.57 -0.65
N ARG A 77 -0.61 -19.72 -1.40
CA ARG A 77 -0.44 -19.85 -2.85
C ARG A 77 0.98 -20.25 -3.22
N THR A 78 1.09 -21.14 -4.21
CA THR A 78 2.39 -21.56 -4.77
C THR A 78 2.96 -20.57 -5.78
N LYS A 79 2.13 -19.72 -6.40
CA LYS A 79 2.54 -18.64 -7.30
C LYS A 79 1.56 -17.46 -7.25
N CYS A 80 2.09 -16.25 -7.33
CA CYS A 80 1.33 -15.02 -7.57
C CYS A 80 1.58 -14.52 -8.99
N GLY A 81 0.53 -13.98 -9.62
CA GLY A 81 0.60 -13.38 -10.94
C GLY A 81 0.40 -11.87 -10.92
N ALA A 82 0.56 -11.24 -12.08
CA ALA A 82 0.36 -9.80 -12.23
C ALA A 82 -1.08 -9.34 -11.88
N ALA A 83 -2.08 -10.22 -12.02
CA ALA A 83 -3.45 -9.95 -11.59
C ALA A 83 -3.56 -9.86 -10.05
N ASP A 84 -2.84 -10.72 -9.32
CA ASP A 84 -2.82 -10.70 -7.86
C ASP A 84 -2.11 -9.45 -7.34
N CYS A 85 -1.01 -9.05 -7.99
CA CYS A 85 -0.28 -7.82 -7.68
C CYS A 85 -1.15 -6.58 -7.90
N ARG A 86 -1.88 -6.56 -9.01
CA ARG A 86 -2.80 -5.47 -9.33
C ARG A 86 -3.92 -5.39 -8.31
N LYS A 87 -4.48 -6.54 -7.93
CA LYS A 87 -5.49 -6.63 -6.88
C LYS A 87 -4.96 -6.13 -5.54
N LEU A 88 -3.76 -6.55 -5.12
CA LEU A 88 -3.15 -6.04 -3.89
C LEU A 88 -3.04 -4.52 -3.91
N LEU A 89 -2.56 -3.94 -5.00
CA LEU A 89 -2.41 -2.49 -5.11
C LEU A 89 -3.76 -1.75 -5.14
N ASP A 90 -4.77 -2.33 -5.78
CA ASP A 90 -6.15 -1.83 -5.73
C ASP A 90 -6.70 -1.89 -4.29
N ASP A 91 -6.52 -3.02 -3.60
CA ASP A 91 -7.00 -3.21 -2.21
C ASP A 91 -6.29 -2.25 -1.23
N MET A 92 -4.98 -2.01 -1.39
CA MET A 92 -4.24 -1.02 -0.60
C MET A 92 -4.73 0.42 -0.86
N LEU A 93 -5.09 0.73 -2.10
CA LEU A 93 -5.61 2.05 -2.46
C LEU A 93 -7.01 2.28 -1.92
N ASP A 94 -7.90 1.30 -2.06
CA ASP A 94 -9.27 1.39 -1.56
C ASP A 94 -9.29 1.60 -0.05
N GLU A 95 -8.41 0.90 0.68
CA GLU A 95 -8.26 1.06 2.13
C GLU A 95 -7.73 2.45 2.52
N ALA A 96 -6.69 2.93 1.83
CA ALA A 96 -6.13 4.25 2.09
C ALA A 96 -7.14 5.38 1.81
N ILE A 97 -7.96 5.23 0.76
CA ILE A 97 -9.04 6.19 0.45
C ILE A 97 -10.15 6.12 1.49
N SER A 98 -10.54 4.91 1.95
CA SER A 98 -11.60 4.74 2.94
C SER A 98 -11.26 5.46 4.24
N ASP A 99 -10.03 5.26 4.73
CA ASP A 99 -9.53 5.91 5.95
C ASP A 99 -9.51 7.44 5.82
N GLU A 100 -9.11 7.96 4.65
CA GLU A 100 -9.15 9.40 4.36
C GLU A 100 -10.58 9.97 4.40
N ILE A 101 -11.55 9.24 3.85
CA ILE A 101 -12.96 9.65 3.88
C ILE A 101 -13.47 9.70 5.31
N ASP A 102 -13.15 8.70 6.13
CA ASP A 102 -13.58 8.65 7.54
C ASP A 102 -13.01 9.82 8.36
N VAL A 103 -11.74 10.20 8.11
CA VAL A 103 -11.12 11.37 8.74
C VAL A 103 -11.85 12.66 8.33
N LEU A 104 -12.08 12.87 7.04
CA LEU A 104 -12.79 14.05 6.54
C LEU A 104 -14.22 14.14 7.07
N GLU A 105 -14.93 13.02 7.17
CA GLU A 105 -16.27 12.98 7.76
C GLU A 105 -16.27 13.37 9.23
N MET A 106 -15.25 12.97 9.99
CA MET A 106 -15.10 13.36 11.39
C MET A 106 -14.85 14.87 11.51
N GLU A 107 -13.94 15.43 10.70
CA GLU A 107 -13.63 16.86 10.71
C GLU A 107 -14.85 17.72 10.39
N ILE A 108 -15.67 17.32 9.40
CA ILE A 108 -16.90 18.03 9.04
C ILE A 108 -17.90 18.03 10.20
N ARG A 109 -18.02 16.92 10.95
CA ARG A 109 -18.94 16.83 12.10
C ARG A 109 -18.53 17.70 13.28
N GLU A 110 -17.24 18.00 13.42
CA GLU A 110 -16.69 18.80 14.52
C GLU A 110 -16.69 20.31 14.25
N LEU A 111 -17.02 20.75 13.02
CA LEU A 111 -17.15 22.16 12.71
C LEU A 111 -18.31 22.80 13.50
N PRO A 112 -18.06 23.91 14.24
CA PRO A 112 -19.13 24.63 14.91
C PRO A 112 -20.10 25.23 13.89
N SER A 113 -21.39 25.16 14.21
CA SER A 113 -22.50 25.64 13.37
C SER A 113 -22.59 27.16 13.30
#